data_AF-A0A937W3A8-F1
#
_entry.id   AF-A0A937W3A8-F1
#
_cell.length_a   1.000
_cell.length_b   1.000
_cell.length_c   1.000
_cell.angle_alpha   90.00
_cell.angle_beta   90.00
_cell.angle_gamma   90.00
#
_symmetry.space_group_name_H-M   'P 1'
#
loop_
_entity.id
_entity.type
_entity.pdbx_description
1 polymer ?
#
loop_
_entity_poly.entity_id
_entity_poly.type
_entity_poly.pdbx_seq_one_letter_code
_entity_poly.pdbx_strand_id
1 'polypeptide(L)'
;QATPLIIGEEAIVAPMQACVTSLNLRWYDDLTMAQRDPYGVAFQAFPTEEAAARVSAHALLQQAQPAIIVVTEKVGPNRLGVAHSAMGFAIPAGARSLVEYLLDAAHVAGLPTIGVGDNGNDMGFGLIEDLVRRYKPYGDVCQCPCGGGLATVTRVNTLVTAAVANWGAYGIVACLAALRQQPALLHSAAMELQMLDACVQAGAADGITGRREATVDALPAAVHASIVELLHALIAKVS
;
A
#
# COMPACT_ATOMS: atom_id res chain seq x y z
N GLN A 1 8.89 -7.67 -19.70
CA GLN A 1 7.65 -7.02 -19.24
C GLN A 1 7.50 -7.36 -17.76
N ALA A 2 7.18 -6.39 -16.90
CA ALA A 2 6.95 -6.67 -15.48
C ALA A 2 5.48 -7.07 -15.28
N THR A 3 5.22 -8.05 -14.43
CA THR A 3 3.86 -8.50 -14.08
C THR A 3 3.59 -8.10 -12.64
N PRO A 4 2.59 -7.24 -12.37
CA PRO A 4 2.22 -6.87 -11.01
C PRO A 4 1.66 -8.08 -10.24
N LEU A 5 2.12 -8.25 -9.01
CA LEU A 5 1.61 -9.22 -8.04
C LEU A 5 1.18 -8.47 -6.78
N ILE A 6 -0.11 -8.46 -6.51
CA ILE A 6 -0.71 -7.85 -5.33
C ILE A 6 -0.70 -8.88 -4.20
N ILE A 7 -0.24 -8.46 -3.02
CA ILE A 7 -0.15 -9.29 -1.82
C ILE A 7 -0.94 -8.62 -0.70
N GLY A 8 -1.79 -9.38 -0.01
CA GLY A 8 -2.56 -8.86 1.11
C GLY A 8 -3.54 -9.86 1.72
N GLU A 9 -4.49 -9.35 2.47
CA GLU A 9 -5.56 -10.08 3.14
C GLU A 9 -6.68 -10.46 2.16
N GLU A 10 -7.39 -11.55 2.42
CA GLU A 10 -8.58 -11.90 1.62
C GLU A 10 -9.66 -10.80 1.65
N ALA A 11 -9.75 -10.06 2.76
CA ALA A 11 -10.73 -8.99 2.94
C ALA A 11 -10.62 -7.86 1.90
N ILE A 12 -9.46 -7.66 1.26
CA ILE A 12 -9.26 -6.61 0.26
C ILE A 12 -9.44 -7.09 -1.19
N VAL A 13 -9.65 -8.40 -1.40
CA VAL A 13 -9.70 -9.00 -2.75
C VAL A 13 -10.77 -8.34 -3.61
N ALA A 14 -12.02 -8.26 -3.12
CA ALA A 14 -13.11 -7.73 -3.93
C ALA A 14 -12.89 -6.26 -4.34
N PRO A 15 -12.54 -5.32 -3.43
CA PRO A 15 -12.17 -3.97 -3.83
C PRO A 15 -10.98 -3.89 -4.79
N MET A 16 -9.91 -4.66 -4.54
CA MET A 16 -8.72 -4.62 -5.40
C MET A 16 -9.00 -5.18 -6.79
N GLN A 17 -9.77 -6.27 -6.88
CA GLN A 17 -10.20 -6.84 -8.15
C GLN A 17 -11.08 -5.85 -8.94
N ALA A 18 -12.00 -5.15 -8.27
CA ALA A 18 -12.82 -4.12 -8.90
C ALA A 18 -11.97 -2.94 -9.41
N CYS A 19 -11.00 -2.47 -8.61
CA CYS A 19 -10.05 -1.43 -9.02
C CYS A 19 -9.26 -1.85 -10.28
N VAL A 20 -8.62 -3.02 -10.25
CA VAL A 20 -7.83 -3.56 -11.36
C VAL A 20 -8.68 -3.69 -12.63
N THR A 21 -9.85 -4.31 -12.52
CA THR A 21 -10.70 -4.57 -13.69
C THR A 21 -11.34 -3.30 -14.25
N SER A 22 -11.54 -2.26 -13.43
CA SER A 22 -11.99 -0.95 -13.91
C SER A 22 -11.01 -0.32 -14.91
N LEU A 23 -9.72 -0.63 -14.81
CA LEU A 23 -8.67 -0.11 -15.69
C LEU A 23 -8.41 -0.99 -16.94
N ASN A 24 -9.33 -1.88 -17.29
CA ASN A 24 -9.17 -2.88 -18.35
C ASN A 24 -7.99 -3.85 -18.14
N LEU A 25 -7.48 -3.97 -16.91
CA LEU A 25 -6.52 -4.98 -16.53
C LEU A 25 -7.27 -6.28 -16.17
N ARG A 26 -6.57 -7.42 -16.27
CA ARG A 26 -7.14 -8.74 -16.00
C ARG A 26 -6.60 -9.30 -14.71
N TRP A 27 -7.52 -9.65 -13.80
CA TRP A 27 -7.21 -10.28 -12.52
C TRP A 27 -6.94 -11.77 -12.70
N TYR A 28 -5.90 -12.27 -12.04
CA TYR A 28 -5.56 -13.68 -11.98
C TYR A 28 -5.23 -14.11 -10.56
N ASP A 29 -5.69 -15.30 -10.17
CA ASP A 29 -5.29 -15.95 -8.91
C ASP A 29 -4.01 -16.80 -9.08
N ASP A 30 -3.47 -16.86 -10.30
CA ASP A 30 -2.24 -17.57 -10.65
C ASP A 30 -1.23 -16.64 -11.34
N LEU A 31 -0.05 -16.49 -10.72
CA LEU A 31 1.02 -15.63 -11.23
C LEU A 31 1.54 -16.06 -12.61
N THR A 32 1.62 -17.37 -12.86
CA THR A 32 2.11 -17.90 -14.14
C THR A 32 1.15 -17.56 -15.28
N MET A 33 -0.16 -17.57 -15.01
CA MET A 33 -1.16 -17.12 -15.97
C MET A 33 -1.07 -15.61 -16.22
N ALA A 34 -0.94 -14.80 -15.15
CA ALA A 34 -0.77 -13.36 -15.28
C ALA A 34 0.48 -13.00 -16.09
N GLN A 35 1.59 -13.72 -15.91
CA GLN A 35 2.84 -13.50 -16.65
C GLN A 35 2.73 -13.75 -18.16
N ARG A 36 1.72 -14.50 -18.60
CA ARG A 36 1.44 -14.76 -20.03
C ARG A 36 0.51 -13.72 -20.64
N ASP A 37 -0.07 -12.84 -19.83
CA ASP A 37 -0.99 -11.80 -20.27
C ASP A 37 -0.35 -10.42 -20.13
N PRO A 38 -0.18 -9.64 -21.22
CA PRO A 38 0.37 -8.29 -21.14
C PRO A 38 -0.46 -7.32 -20.29
N TYR A 39 -1.71 -7.66 -19.97
CA TYR A 39 -2.62 -6.89 -19.10
C TYR A 39 -2.91 -7.59 -17.76
N GLY A 40 -2.17 -8.67 -17.45
CA GLY A 40 -2.40 -9.50 -16.28
C GLY A 40 -1.87 -8.88 -14.98
N VAL A 41 -2.69 -8.94 -13.94
CA VAL A 41 -2.35 -8.63 -12.55
C VAL A 41 -2.67 -9.85 -11.72
N ALA A 42 -1.69 -10.36 -10.99
CA ALA A 42 -1.89 -11.48 -10.08
C ALA A 42 -2.23 -10.99 -8.68
N PHE A 43 -2.99 -11.80 -7.94
CA PHE A 43 -3.15 -11.64 -6.51
C PHE A 43 -2.77 -12.92 -5.79
N GLN A 44 -2.14 -12.77 -4.63
CA GLN A 44 -1.89 -13.87 -3.72
C GLN A 44 -2.14 -13.42 -2.28
N ALA A 45 -3.06 -14.11 -1.60
CA ALA A 45 -3.31 -13.88 -0.19
C ALA A 45 -2.05 -14.19 0.63
N PHE A 46 -1.82 -13.41 1.69
CA PHE A 46 -0.66 -13.58 2.56
C PHE A 46 -1.09 -13.94 3.99
N PRO A 47 -0.36 -14.86 4.68
CA PRO A 47 -0.82 -15.38 5.95
C PRO A 47 -0.92 -14.33 7.07
N THR A 48 -1.85 -14.58 7.99
CA THR A 48 -2.04 -13.81 9.23
C THR A 48 -1.37 -14.44 10.45
N GLU A 49 -0.79 -15.64 10.28
CA GLU A 49 -0.08 -16.39 11.33
C GLU A 49 1.43 -16.38 11.06
N GLU A 50 2.24 -16.13 12.09
CA GLU A 50 3.69 -15.91 11.96
C GLU A 50 4.42 -17.08 11.29
N ALA A 51 4.16 -18.32 11.73
CA ALA A 51 4.86 -19.49 11.20
C ALA A 51 4.58 -19.67 9.69
N ALA A 52 3.33 -19.46 9.27
CA ALA A 52 2.94 -19.51 7.87
C ALA A 52 3.52 -18.34 7.09
N ALA A 53 3.48 -17.11 7.62
CA ALA A 53 3.99 -15.91 6.98
C ALA A 53 5.49 -16.01 6.67
N ARG A 54 6.29 -16.55 7.61
CA ARG A 54 7.73 -16.79 7.41
C ARG A 54 8.01 -17.77 6.27
N VAL A 55 7.24 -18.87 6.18
CA VAL A 55 7.39 -19.85 5.10
C VAL A 55 6.94 -19.24 3.76
N SER A 56 5.77 -18.60 3.75
CA SER A 56 5.21 -17.96 2.57
C SER A 56 6.09 -16.84 2.03
N ALA A 57 6.75 -16.05 2.88
CA ALA A 57 7.69 -15.00 2.46
C ALA A 57 8.81 -15.56 1.58
N HIS A 58 9.50 -16.62 2.04
CA HIS A 58 10.60 -17.22 1.29
C HIS A 58 10.12 -17.89 0.00
N ALA A 59 9.02 -18.63 0.06
CA ALA A 59 8.44 -19.29 -1.10
C ALA A 59 8.00 -18.27 -2.18
N LEU A 60 7.40 -17.16 -1.75
CA LEU A 60 6.94 -16.09 -2.63
C LEU A 60 8.11 -15.41 -3.34
N LEU A 61 9.19 -15.08 -2.62
CA LEU A 61 10.38 -14.48 -3.26
C LEU A 61 11.02 -15.43 -4.27
N GLN A 62 11.05 -16.74 -4.00
CA GLN A 62 11.57 -17.74 -4.92
C GLN A 62 10.70 -17.89 -6.18
N GLN A 63 9.38 -17.90 -6.01
CA GLN A 63 8.43 -18.05 -7.11
C GLN A 63 8.34 -16.79 -7.98
N ALA A 64 8.20 -15.63 -7.34
CA ALA A 64 7.93 -14.38 -8.04
C ALA A 64 9.20 -13.68 -8.53
N GLN A 65 10.36 -13.93 -7.90
CA GLN A 65 11.64 -13.26 -8.17
C GLN A 65 11.48 -11.76 -8.43
N PRO A 66 10.85 -11.01 -7.50
CA PRO A 66 10.44 -9.64 -7.78
C PRO A 66 11.67 -8.74 -7.93
N ALA A 67 11.61 -7.82 -8.89
CA ALA A 67 12.65 -6.80 -9.06
C ALA A 67 12.57 -5.71 -7.98
N ILE A 68 11.39 -5.50 -7.39
CA ILE A 68 11.10 -4.50 -6.36
C ILE A 68 9.85 -4.90 -5.59
N ILE A 69 9.76 -4.51 -4.33
CA ILE A 69 8.53 -4.62 -3.52
C ILE A 69 8.08 -3.21 -3.12
N VAL A 70 6.80 -2.91 -3.31
CA VAL A 70 6.18 -1.65 -2.90
C VAL A 70 5.05 -1.96 -1.93
N VAL A 71 5.07 -1.32 -0.76
CA VAL A 71 4.00 -1.42 0.24
C VAL A 71 3.34 -0.06 0.39
N THR A 72 2.01 -0.03 0.31
CA THR A 72 1.20 1.21 0.35
C THR A 72 0.13 1.07 1.41
N GLU A 73 0.10 1.97 2.40
CA GLU A 73 -0.92 2.00 3.47
C GLU A 73 -1.06 0.65 4.22
N LYS A 74 0.05 -0.09 4.35
CA LYS A 74 0.06 -1.39 5.01
C LYS A 74 0.60 -1.23 6.43
N VAL A 75 -0.25 -1.45 7.43
CA VAL A 75 0.14 -1.32 8.84
C VAL A 75 1.16 -2.38 9.26
N GLY A 76 2.23 -1.96 9.92
CA GLY A 76 3.23 -2.82 10.56
C GLY A 76 3.17 -2.81 12.11
N PRO A 77 3.87 -3.75 12.77
CA PRO A 77 3.93 -3.83 14.22
C PRO A 77 4.85 -2.77 14.83
N ASN A 78 4.56 -2.36 16.06
CA ASN A 78 5.48 -1.58 16.88
C ASN A 78 6.59 -2.45 17.49
N ARG A 79 7.46 -1.85 18.32
CA ARG A 79 8.56 -2.54 19.03
C ARG A 79 8.15 -3.69 19.96
N LEU A 80 6.86 -3.79 20.31
CA LEU A 80 6.29 -4.86 21.13
C LEU A 80 5.56 -5.92 20.27
N GLY A 81 5.66 -5.84 18.95
CA GLY A 81 5.01 -6.77 18.02
C GLY A 81 3.52 -6.48 17.79
N VAL A 82 2.99 -5.35 18.28
CA VAL A 82 1.56 -5.03 18.18
C VAL A 82 1.33 -3.99 17.09
N ALA A 83 0.45 -4.28 16.14
CA ALA A 83 0.03 -3.35 15.11
C ALA A 83 -1.11 -2.45 15.61
N HIS A 84 -1.16 -1.20 15.14
CA HIS A 84 -2.13 -0.21 15.60
C HIS A 84 -2.78 0.54 14.44
N SER A 85 -4.01 0.98 14.63
CA SER A 85 -4.62 1.99 13.75
C SER A 85 -3.95 3.35 13.93
N ALA A 86 -4.22 4.30 13.02
CA ALA A 86 -3.75 5.69 13.14
C ALA A 86 -4.25 6.39 14.43
N MET A 87 -5.33 5.88 15.02
CA MET A 87 -5.86 6.34 16.30
C MET A 87 -5.20 5.66 17.50
N GLY A 88 -4.18 4.81 17.32
CA GLY A 88 -3.47 4.17 18.42
C GLY A 88 -4.21 3.02 19.09
N PHE A 89 -5.27 2.48 18.47
CA PHE A 89 -5.94 1.26 18.94
C PHE A 89 -5.24 0.03 18.38
N ALA A 90 -5.12 -1.03 19.18
CA ALA A 90 -4.54 -2.28 18.71
C ALA A 90 -5.42 -2.90 17.61
N ILE A 91 -4.77 -3.35 16.54
CA ILE A 91 -5.41 -4.18 15.51
C ILE A 91 -5.46 -5.62 16.04
N PRO A 92 -6.61 -6.31 15.98
CA PRO A 92 -6.73 -7.68 16.47
C PRO A 92 -5.78 -8.64 15.75
N ALA A 93 -5.26 -9.63 16.49
CA ALA A 93 -4.53 -10.75 15.90
C ALA A 93 -5.41 -11.46 14.85
N GLY A 94 -4.81 -11.87 13.73
CA GLY A 94 -5.54 -12.49 12.62
C GLY A 94 -6.29 -11.50 11.70
N ALA A 95 -6.44 -10.22 12.06
CA ALA A 95 -7.19 -9.26 11.24
C ALA A 95 -6.39 -8.69 10.05
N ARG A 96 -5.08 -8.90 10.03
CA ARG A 96 -4.18 -8.44 8.97
C ARG A 96 -3.20 -9.52 8.55
N SER A 97 -2.76 -9.44 7.31
CA SER A 97 -1.66 -10.22 6.76
C SER A 97 -0.33 -9.67 7.29
N LEU A 98 0.60 -10.59 7.58
CA LEU A 98 1.88 -10.28 8.21
C LEU A 98 2.99 -10.02 7.17
N VAL A 99 2.72 -9.07 6.25
CA VAL A 99 3.62 -8.71 5.13
C VAL A 99 4.99 -8.22 5.59
N GLU A 100 5.15 -7.82 6.85
CA GLU A 100 6.46 -7.47 7.42
C GLU A 100 7.48 -8.62 7.29
N TYR A 101 7.06 -9.89 7.33
CA TYR A 101 7.96 -11.02 7.12
C TYR A 101 8.44 -11.14 5.67
N LEU A 102 7.64 -10.69 4.70
CA LEU A 102 8.06 -10.58 3.30
C LEU A 102 9.11 -9.47 3.14
N LEU A 103 8.94 -8.35 3.84
CA LEU A 103 9.92 -7.26 3.84
C LEU A 103 11.23 -7.67 4.50
N ASP A 104 11.18 -8.41 5.62
CA ASP A 104 12.37 -8.96 6.27
C ASP A 104 13.13 -9.91 5.32
N ALA A 105 12.41 -10.82 4.66
CA ALA A 105 13.02 -11.74 3.69
C ALA A 105 13.61 -10.99 2.48
N ALA A 106 12.91 -9.95 2.00
CA ALA A 106 13.39 -9.10 0.91
C ALA A 106 14.65 -8.34 1.28
N HIS A 107 14.72 -7.83 2.52
CA HIS A 107 15.91 -7.17 3.05
C HIS A 107 17.11 -8.12 3.09
N VAL A 108 16.92 -9.35 3.60
CA VAL A 108 17.98 -10.38 3.60
C VAL A 108 18.43 -10.74 2.19
N ALA A 109 17.50 -10.76 1.22
CA ALA A 109 17.80 -11.01 -0.19
C ALA A 109 18.41 -9.79 -0.93
N GLY A 110 18.54 -8.63 -0.27
CA GLY A 110 19.07 -7.41 -0.90
C GLY A 110 18.13 -6.78 -1.94
N LEU A 111 16.83 -7.07 -1.88
CA LEU A 111 15.84 -6.53 -2.81
C LEU A 111 15.46 -5.09 -2.47
N PRO A 112 15.24 -4.23 -3.47
CA PRO A 112 14.76 -2.88 -3.23
C PRO A 112 13.31 -2.90 -2.74
N THR A 113 13.04 -2.08 -1.72
CA THR A 113 11.72 -1.93 -1.10
C THR A 113 11.34 -0.46 -0.97
N ILE A 114 10.10 -0.13 -1.33
CA ILE A 114 9.51 1.21 -1.14
C ILE A 114 8.31 1.09 -0.22
N GLY A 115 8.24 1.94 0.80
CA GLY A 115 7.07 2.11 1.64
C GLY A 115 6.40 3.45 1.35
N VAL A 116 5.07 3.45 1.23
CA VAL A 116 4.25 4.64 1.06
C VAL A 116 3.19 4.65 2.15
N GLY A 117 3.08 5.76 2.88
CA GLY A 117 2.08 5.92 3.94
C GLY A 117 2.05 7.35 4.47
N ASP A 118 1.20 7.60 5.46
CA ASP A 118 0.91 8.95 5.96
C ASP A 118 0.74 9.05 7.49
N ASN A 119 0.63 7.93 8.21
CA ASN A 119 0.23 7.94 9.62
C ASN A 119 1.31 7.50 10.62
N GLY A 120 2.36 6.81 10.17
CA GLY A 120 3.48 6.38 11.04
C GLY A 120 3.38 4.96 11.58
N ASN A 121 2.21 4.35 11.47
CA ASN A 121 1.98 2.92 11.69
C ASN A 121 2.20 2.09 10.42
N ASP A 122 2.43 2.73 9.27
CA ASP A 122 2.61 2.06 7.96
C ASP A 122 4.03 1.53 7.78
N MET A 123 4.14 0.32 7.22
CA MET A 123 5.41 -0.32 6.92
C MET A 123 6.32 0.60 6.11
N GLY A 124 7.52 0.84 6.63
CA GLY A 124 8.50 1.77 6.10
C GLY A 124 8.77 2.96 7.02
N PHE A 125 7.80 3.36 7.86
CA PHE A 125 8.01 4.41 8.86
C PHE A 125 9.00 4.03 9.96
N GLY A 126 9.43 2.78 10.05
CA GLY A 126 10.55 2.37 10.91
C GLY A 126 11.88 3.07 10.58
N LEU A 127 11.99 3.72 9.41
CA LEU A 127 13.11 4.60 9.06
C LEU A 127 13.10 5.93 9.83
N ILE A 128 11.94 6.37 10.27
CA ILE A 128 11.72 7.63 10.99
C ILE A 128 10.94 7.42 12.30
N GLU A 129 11.07 6.24 12.92
CA GLU A 129 10.35 5.84 14.14
C GLU A 129 10.45 6.91 15.23
N ASP A 130 11.64 7.45 15.48
CA ASP A 130 11.87 8.49 16.49
C ASP A 130 11.04 9.75 16.23
N LEU A 131 10.85 10.14 14.96
CA LEU A 131 10.02 11.28 14.59
C LEU A 131 8.54 10.97 14.78
N VAL A 132 8.09 9.77 14.42
CA VAL A 132 6.71 9.33 14.64
C VAL A 132 6.38 9.33 16.12
N ARG A 133 7.25 8.74 16.96
CA ARG A 133 7.06 8.69 18.41
C ARG A 133 7.00 10.09 19.03
N ARG A 134 7.83 11.02 18.53
CA ARG A 134 7.90 12.38 19.04
C ARG A 134 6.71 13.26 18.64
N TYR A 135 6.23 13.15 17.40
CA TYR A 135 5.31 14.14 16.83
C TYR A 135 3.91 13.62 16.51
N LYS A 136 3.73 12.31 16.32
CA LYS A 136 2.41 11.74 16.02
C LYS A 136 1.63 11.50 17.33
N PRO A 137 0.35 11.89 17.42
CA PRO A 137 -0.52 11.43 18.49
C PRO A 137 -0.49 9.91 18.59
N TYR A 138 -0.36 9.40 19.81
CA TYR A 138 -0.20 7.97 20.11
C TYR A 138 1.06 7.30 19.53
N GLY A 139 2.00 8.09 18.98
CA GLY A 139 3.25 7.62 18.42
C GLY A 139 4.09 6.84 19.44
N ASP A 140 4.29 7.41 20.63
CA ASP A 140 5.10 6.82 21.70
C ASP A 140 4.30 5.93 22.67
N VAL A 141 3.06 6.31 22.97
CA VAL A 141 2.15 5.60 23.89
C VAL A 141 0.79 5.44 23.22
N CYS A 142 0.38 4.19 22.98
CA CYS A 142 -0.88 3.85 22.33
C CYS A 142 -2.04 3.80 23.33
N GLN A 143 -3.26 3.62 22.83
CA GLN A 143 -4.48 3.53 23.65
C GLN A 143 -4.75 2.11 24.19
N CYS A 144 -3.95 1.12 23.80
CA CYS A 144 -4.11 -0.27 24.26
C CYS A 144 -3.16 -0.60 25.43
N PRO A 145 -3.40 -1.70 26.16
CA PRO A 145 -2.58 -2.09 27.32
C PRO A 145 -1.09 -2.33 27.03
N CYS A 146 -0.65 -2.45 25.78
CA CYS A 146 0.77 -2.67 25.48
C CYS A 146 1.62 -1.42 25.76
N GLY A 147 1.02 -0.22 25.69
CA GLY A 147 1.70 1.06 25.96
C GLY A 147 2.89 1.36 25.02
N GLY A 148 3.05 0.61 23.93
CA GLY A 148 4.24 0.65 23.08
C GLY A 148 4.23 1.71 21.98
N GLY A 149 3.10 2.40 21.79
CA GLY A 149 2.92 3.39 20.72
C GLY A 149 2.50 2.77 19.39
N LEU A 150 2.00 3.59 18.45
CA LEU A 150 1.63 3.14 17.10
C LEU A 150 2.81 3.06 16.13
N ALA A 151 3.95 3.69 16.46
CA ALA A 151 5.09 3.79 15.56
C ALA A 151 5.57 2.39 15.17
N THR A 152 5.50 2.08 13.87
CA THR A 152 5.98 0.79 13.37
C THR A 152 7.50 0.73 13.40
N VAL A 153 8.05 -0.46 13.62
CA VAL A 153 9.49 -0.73 13.49
C VAL A 153 9.86 -1.27 12.11
N THR A 154 8.89 -1.61 11.28
CA THR A 154 9.13 -2.18 9.95
C THR A 154 9.79 -1.15 9.04
N ARG A 155 10.94 -1.53 8.46
CA ARG A 155 11.75 -0.70 7.58
C ARG A 155 11.62 -1.13 6.12
N VAL A 156 11.93 -0.19 5.25
CA VAL A 156 12.07 -0.35 3.79
C VAL A 156 13.36 0.37 3.37
N ASN A 157 13.75 0.30 2.10
CA ASN A 157 14.91 1.05 1.61
C ASN A 157 14.58 2.52 1.36
N THR A 158 13.38 2.82 0.85
CA THR A 158 12.92 4.19 0.59
C THR A 158 11.51 4.38 1.13
N LEU A 159 11.34 5.41 1.97
CA LEU A 159 10.04 5.83 2.46
C LEU A 159 9.56 7.05 1.66
N VAL A 160 8.33 7.00 1.17
CA VAL A 160 7.61 8.14 0.58
C VAL A 160 6.43 8.47 1.48
N THR A 161 6.45 9.64 2.11
CA THR A 161 5.35 10.11 2.95
C THR A 161 4.50 11.13 2.20
N ALA A 162 3.18 11.04 2.32
CA ALA A 162 2.24 12.02 1.79
C ALA A 162 1.14 12.33 2.81
N ALA A 163 0.23 13.24 2.48
CA ALA A 163 -0.95 13.51 3.32
C ALA A 163 -2.04 12.43 3.17
N VAL A 164 -2.02 11.72 2.03
CA VAL A 164 -2.83 10.53 1.71
C VAL A 164 -1.88 9.59 0.98
N ALA A 165 -1.73 8.33 1.42
CA ALA A 165 -0.76 7.40 0.84
C ALA A 165 -0.91 7.21 -0.67
N ASN A 166 -2.16 7.20 -1.18
CA ASN A 166 -2.43 7.16 -2.62
C ASN A 166 -1.67 8.25 -3.38
N TRP A 167 -1.66 9.49 -2.87
CA TRP A 167 -0.96 10.60 -3.52
C TRP A 167 0.55 10.42 -3.53
N GLY A 168 1.11 9.77 -2.51
CA GLY A 168 2.51 9.36 -2.50
C GLY A 168 2.82 8.40 -3.65
N ALA A 169 1.96 7.39 -3.86
CA ALA A 169 2.10 6.46 -4.98
C ALA A 169 1.95 7.17 -6.33
N TYR A 170 1.00 8.11 -6.44
CA TYR A 170 0.79 8.91 -7.66
C TYR A 170 2.02 9.79 -7.96
N GLY A 171 2.64 10.37 -6.93
CA GLY A 171 3.88 11.13 -7.04
C GLY A 171 5.05 10.28 -7.57
N ILE A 172 5.18 9.03 -7.12
CA ILE A 172 6.17 8.09 -7.68
C ILE A 172 5.92 7.87 -9.17
N VAL A 173 4.67 7.59 -9.56
CA VAL A 173 4.30 7.38 -10.97
C VAL A 173 4.52 8.66 -11.79
N ALA A 174 4.22 9.84 -11.25
CA ALA A 174 4.45 11.12 -11.92
C ALA A 174 5.94 11.38 -12.16
N CYS A 175 6.80 11.10 -11.17
CA CYS A 175 8.26 11.17 -11.35
C CYS A 175 8.74 10.20 -12.44
N LEU A 176 8.23 8.96 -12.46
CA LEU A 176 8.53 8.00 -13.52
C LEU A 176 8.06 8.49 -14.90
N ALA A 177 6.85 9.06 -14.98
CA ALA A 177 6.29 9.62 -16.20
C ALA A 177 7.19 10.73 -16.77
N ALA A 178 7.66 11.66 -15.92
CA ALA A 178 8.57 12.73 -16.31
C ALA A 178 9.95 12.17 -16.75
N LEU A 179 10.56 11.29 -15.95
CA LEU A 179 11.88 10.71 -16.26
C LEU A 179 11.88 9.87 -17.55
N ARG A 180 10.74 9.26 -17.89
CA ARG A 180 10.56 8.44 -19.09
C ARG A 180 10.02 9.25 -20.28
N GLN A 181 9.69 10.53 -20.09
CA GLN A 181 9.00 11.36 -21.07
C GLN A 181 7.72 10.70 -21.60
N GLN A 182 6.96 10.07 -20.69
CA GLN A 182 5.72 9.35 -20.98
C GLN A 182 4.62 9.79 -20.00
N PRO A 183 4.00 10.97 -20.23
CA PRO A 183 2.96 11.50 -19.34
C PRO A 183 1.78 10.55 -19.12
N ALA A 184 1.47 9.73 -20.13
CA ALA A 184 0.40 8.73 -20.08
C ALA A 184 0.62 7.59 -19.06
N LEU A 185 1.79 7.51 -18.41
CA LEU A 185 2.01 6.56 -17.31
C LEU A 185 1.19 6.91 -16.06
N LEU A 186 0.92 8.19 -15.81
CA LEU A 186 0.03 8.60 -14.72
C LEU A 186 -1.43 8.44 -15.17
N HIS A 187 -2.25 7.78 -14.34
CA HIS A 187 -3.68 7.65 -14.59
C HIS A 187 -4.35 9.04 -14.67
N SER A 188 -5.49 9.14 -15.36
CA SER A 188 -6.23 10.41 -15.47
C SER A 188 -7.14 10.64 -14.26
N ALA A 189 -7.60 11.88 -14.06
CA ALA A 189 -8.60 12.17 -13.03
C ALA A 189 -9.89 11.38 -13.23
N ALA A 190 -10.29 11.11 -14.48
CA ALA A 190 -11.43 10.26 -14.77
C ALA A 190 -11.21 8.80 -14.32
N MET A 191 -10.00 8.26 -14.53
CA MET A 191 -9.62 6.94 -14.04
C MET A 191 -9.61 6.90 -12.50
N GLU A 192 -9.16 7.96 -11.83
CA GLU A 192 -9.20 8.04 -10.35
C GLU A 192 -10.63 7.93 -9.82
N LEU A 193 -11.56 8.72 -10.37
CA LEU A 193 -12.97 8.65 -9.99
C LEU A 193 -13.58 7.27 -10.26
N GLN A 194 -13.21 6.66 -11.39
CA GLN A 194 -13.68 5.33 -11.76
C GLN A 194 -13.16 4.24 -10.83
N MET A 195 -11.89 4.27 -10.45
CA MET A 195 -11.29 3.32 -9.50
C MET A 195 -11.94 3.45 -8.13
N LEU A 196 -12.13 4.68 -7.63
CA LEU A 196 -12.75 4.94 -6.34
C LEU A 196 -14.19 4.42 -6.28
N ASP A 197 -15.01 4.72 -7.30
CA ASP A 197 -16.37 4.20 -7.37
C ASP A 197 -16.37 2.66 -7.41
N ALA A 198 -15.53 2.04 -8.25
CA ALA A 198 -15.42 0.58 -8.33
C ALA A 198 -15.07 -0.06 -6.97
N CYS A 199 -14.11 0.50 -6.23
CA CYS A 199 -13.76 0.06 -4.88
C CYS A 199 -14.94 0.15 -3.92
N VAL A 200 -15.66 1.28 -3.90
CA VAL A 200 -16.81 1.51 -3.00
C VAL A 200 -17.95 0.55 -3.33
N GLN A 201 -18.28 0.36 -4.62
CA GLN A 201 -19.30 -0.61 -5.05
C GLN A 201 -18.94 -2.05 -4.68
N ALA A 202 -17.65 -2.37 -4.67
CA ALA A 202 -17.12 -3.66 -4.20
C ALA A 202 -17.03 -3.80 -2.68
N GLY A 203 -17.46 -2.78 -1.93
CA GLY A 203 -17.62 -2.83 -0.48
C GLY A 203 -16.50 -2.17 0.32
N ALA A 204 -15.54 -1.50 -0.32
CA ALA A 204 -14.56 -0.68 0.37
C ALA A 204 -15.23 0.43 1.19
N ALA A 205 -14.67 0.72 2.35
CA ALA A 205 -15.10 1.81 3.21
C ALA A 205 -13.94 2.75 3.47
N ASP A 206 -14.27 4.02 3.69
CA ASP A 206 -13.30 5.02 4.09
C ASP A 206 -12.74 4.70 5.50
N GLY A 207 -11.42 4.76 5.65
CA GLY A 207 -10.71 4.39 6.88
C GLY A 207 -10.97 5.33 8.07
N ILE A 208 -11.46 6.54 7.82
CA ILE A 208 -11.76 7.56 8.83
C ILE A 208 -13.26 7.59 9.14
N THR A 209 -14.11 7.63 8.11
CA THR A 209 -15.57 7.75 8.32
C THR A 209 -16.24 6.41 8.58
N GLY A 210 -15.61 5.30 8.21
CA GLY A 210 -16.14 3.94 8.32
C GLY A 210 -17.32 3.67 7.38
N ARG A 211 -17.62 4.59 6.46
CA ARG A 211 -18.76 4.49 5.53
C ARG A 211 -18.29 4.07 4.14
N ARG A 212 -19.20 3.43 3.41
CA ARG A 212 -19.04 3.13 1.98
C ARG A 212 -19.44 4.35 1.17
N GLU A 213 -18.54 5.31 1.08
CA GLU A 213 -18.72 6.55 0.35
C GLU A 213 -17.46 6.84 -0.47
N ALA A 214 -17.59 7.64 -1.52
CA ALA A 214 -16.49 7.97 -2.44
C ALA A 214 -15.53 8.99 -1.81
N THR A 215 -14.90 8.58 -0.70
CA THR A 215 -13.88 9.33 0.02
C THR A 215 -12.69 8.43 0.33
N VAL A 216 -11.51 9.05 0.45
CA VAL A 216 -10.32 8.44 1.05
C VAL A 216 -9.79 9.42 2.08
N ASP A 217 -9.50 8.94 3.29
CA ASP A 217 -9.13 9.75 4.46
C ASP A 217 -10.12 10.90 4.75
N ALA A 218 -11.41 10.61 4.60
CA ALA A 218 -12.52 11.57 4.69
C ALA A 218 -12.47 12.73 3.69
N LEU A 219 -11.60 12.68 2.67
CA LEU A 219 -11.57 13.64 1.58
C LEU A 219 -12.43 13.15 0.41
N PRO A 220 -13.23 14.02 -0.23
CA PRO A 220 -14.11 13.60 -1.33
C PRO A 220 -13.33 13.28 -2.60
N ALA A 221 -13.85 12.35 -3.41
CA ALA A 221 -13.29 11.91 -4.70
C ALA A 221 -12.79 13.05 -5.61
N ALA A 222 -13.51 14.17 -5.65
CA ALA A 222 -13.12 15.36 -6.44
C ALA A 222 -11.76 15.96 -6.03
N VAL A 223 -11.38 15.86 -4.75
CA VAL A 223 -10.07 16.31 -4.27
C VAL A 223 -8.98 15.41 -4.83
N HIS A 224 -9.14 14.09 -4.77
CA HIS A 224 -8.15 13.15 -5.30
C HIS A 224 -7.98 13.32 -6.82
N ALA A 225 -9.08 13.45 -7.56
CA ALA A 225 -9.06 13.78 -8.99
C ALA A 225 -8.29 15.09 -9.29
N SER A 226 -8.45 16.12 -8.46
CA SER A 226 -7.74 17.40 -8.62
C SER A 226 -6.23 17.27 -8.36
N ILE A 227 -5.81 16.39 -7.45
CA ILE A 227 -4.38 16.09 -7.22
C ILE A 227 -3.78 15.44 -8.47
N VAL A 228 -4.51 14.53 -9.13
CA VAL A 228 -4.06 13.88 -10.37
C VAL A 228 -3.90 14.90 -11.50
N GLU A 229 -4.86 15.80 -11.69
CA GLU A 229 -4.74 16.90 -12.67
C GLU A 229 -3.53 17.80 -12.39
N LEU A 230 -3.29 18.13 -11.12
CA LEU A 230 -2.12 18.93 -10.73
C LEU A 230 -0.81 18.21 -11.08
N LEU A 231 -0.71 16.90 -10.80
CA LEU A 231 0.47 16.12 -11.16
C LEU A 231 0.69 16.06 -12.68
N HIS A 232 -0.37 15.91 -13.49
CA HIS A 232 -0.28 16.02 -14.95
C HIS A 232 0.25 17.37 -15.41
N ALA A 233 -0.22 18.47 -14.82
CA ALA A 233 0.27 19.81 -15.13
C ALA A 233 1.77 19.98 -14.77
N LEU A 234 2.22 19.37 -13.67
CA LEU A 234 3.63 19.38 -13.27
C LEU A 234 4.50 18.55 -14.22
N ILE A 235 4.06 17.36 -14.64
CA ILE A 235 4.77 16.54 -15.62
C ILE A 235 4.95 17.29 -16.94
N ALA A 236 3.87 17.91 -17.44
CA ALA A 236 3.88 18.66 -18.69
C ALA A 236 4.82 19.87 -18.66
N LYS A 237 5.07 20.45 -17.48
CA LYS A 237 6.00 21.57 -17.31
C LYS A 237 7.48 21.16 -17.42
N VAL A 238 7.80 19.92 -17.07
CA VAL A 238 9.19 19.42 -16.98
C VAL A 238 9.57 18.45 -18.10
N SER A 239 8.61 18.06 -18.93
CA SER A 239 8.81 17.25 -20.15
C SER A 239 9.11 18.14 -21.34
#